data_AF-A0A816I0E6-F1
#
_entry.id   AF-A0A816I0E6-F1
#
_cell.length_a   1.000
_cell.length_b   1.000
_cell.length_c   1.000
_cell.angle_alpha   90.00
_cell.angle_beta   90.00
_cell.angle_gamma   90.00
#
_symmetry.space_group_name_H-M   'P 1'
#
loop_
_entity.id
_entity.type
_entity.pdbx_description
1 polymer ?
#
loop_
_entity_poly.entity_id
_entity_poly.type
_entity_poly.pdbx_seq_one_letter_code
_entity_poly.pdbx_strand_id
1 'polypeptide(L)'
;MSTLIIIFLLLSFIMIHHLPVVSSTQYYCAAGVDSTPLQLQLNINFGCSQGVDCRAIQPGGSCFNPNKLINHASYVMSAYYQTHGRTQEACKF
;
A
#
# COMPACT_ATOMS: atom_id res chain seq x y z
N MET A 1 -25.20 33.67 -25.76
CA MET A 1 -24.73 33.64 -24.35
C MET A 1 -25.43 32.55 -23.55
N SER A 2 -26.78 32.51 -23.51
CA SER A 2 -27.52 31.50 -22.72
C SER A 2 -27.41 30.06 -23.24
N THR A 3 -27.37 29.84 -24.56
CA THR A 3 -27.21 28.49 -25.14
C THR A 3 -25.84 27.88 -24.90
N LEU A 4 -24.78 28.71 -24.88
CA LEU A 4 -23.41 28.29 -24.62
C LEU A 4 -23.25 27.79 -23.16
N ILE A 5 -23.92 28.46 -22.22
CA ILE A 5 -23.94 28.06 -20.80
C ILE A 5 -24.65 26.72 -20.64
N ILE A 6 -25.79 26.51 -21.32
CA ILE A 6 -26.53 25.24 -21.28
C ILE A 6 -25.67 24.10 -21.85
N ILE A 7 -24.96 24.33 -22.96
CA ILE A 7 -24.05 23.34 -23.54
C ILE A 7 -22.91 23.02 -22.57
N PHE A 8 -22.32 24.01 -21.90
CA PHE A 8 -21.24 23.80 -20.94
C PHE A 8 -21.70 23.00 -19.72
N LEU A 9 -22.92 23.27 -19.21
CA LEU A 9 -23.53 22.50 -18.14
C LEU A 9 -23.78 21.05 -18.57
N LEU A 10 -24.38 20.83 -19.75
CA LEU A 10 -24.62 19.48 -20.29
C LEU A 10 -23.30 18.70 -20.49
N LEU A 11 -22.24 19.34 -20.98
CA LEU A 11 -20.92 18.72 -21.15
C LEU A 11 -20.26 18.40 -19.80
N SER A 12 -20.48 19.22 -18.77
CA SER A 12 -19.95 18.97 -17.43
C SER A 12 -20.64 17.78 -16.73
N PHE A 13 -21.94 17.58 -16.94
CA PHE A 13 -22.67 16.43 -16.38
C PHE A 13 -22.22 15.07 -16.98
N ILE A 14 -21.81 15.05 -18.26
CA ILE A 14 -21.31 13.83 -18.92
C ILE A 14 -19.98 13.35 -18.30
N MET A 15 -19.14 14.27 -17.82
CA MET A 15 -17.84 13.95 -17.19
C MET A 15 -17.97 13.37 -15.76
N ILE A 16 -19.10 13.59 -15.08
CA ILE A 16 -19.30 13.11 -13.70
C ILE A 16 -19.65 11.62 -13.67
N HIS A 17 -20.28 11.09 -14.71
CA HIS A 17 -20.73 9.69 -14.78
C HIS A 17 -19.67 8.69 -15.25
N HIS A 18 -18.51 9.17 -15.71
CA HIS A 18 -17.46 8.34 -16.30
C HIS A 18 -16.16 8.30 -15.48
N LEU A 19 -16.14 8.74 -14.21
CA LEU A 19 -15.03 8.35 -13.35
C LEU A 19 -15.18 6.86 -13.03
N PRO A 20 -14.29 5.97 -13.51
CA PRO A 20 -14.12 4.70 -12.84
C PRO A 20 -13.60 5.04 -11.45
N VAL A 21 -14.48 4.99 -10.44
CA VAL A 21 -14.02 4.82 -9.07
C VAL A 21 -13.39 3.44 -9.07
N VAL A 22 -12.08 3.38 -9.32
CA VAL A 22 -11.27 2.18 -9.08
C VAL A 22 -11.31 1.99 -7.57
N SER A 23 -12.35 1.32 -7.09
CA SER A 23 -12.34 0.67 -5.80
C SER A 23 -11.50 -0.59 -5.97
N SER A 24 -10.18 -0.42 -6.04
CA SER A 24 -9.29 -1.57 -5.88
C SER A 24 -9.38 -1.92 -4.40
N THR A 25 -10.07 -3.02 -4.07
CA THR A 25 -9.88 -3.65 -2.77
C THR A 25 -8.41 -4.03 -2.66
N GLN A 26 -7.60 -3.18 -2.04
CA GLN A 26 -6.19 -3.44 -1.82
C GLN A 26 -6.05 -4.31 -0.60
N TYR A 27 -5.61 -5.55 -0.85
CA TYR A 27 -5.21 -6.46 0.22
C TYR A 27 -3.78 -6.13 0.64
N TYR A 28 -3.51 -6.23 1.94
CA TYR A 28 -2.20 -6.00 2.53
C TYR A 28 -1.92 -7.06 3.59
N CYS A 29 -0.65 -7.43 3.77
CA CYS A 29 -0.23 -8.33 4.84
C CYS A 29 0.24 -7.51 6.03
N ALA A 30 -0.36 -7.74 7.20
CA ALA A 30 0.15 -7.19 8.46
C ALA A 30 0.95 -8.25 9.22
N ALA A 31 1.97 -7.82 9.96
CA ALA A 31 2.63 -8.70 10.91
C ALA A 31 1.66 -9.07 12.06
N GLY A 32 1.79 -10.30 12.57
CA GLY A 32 0.96 -10.77 13.68
C GLY A 32 1.25 -9.99 14.96
N VAL A 33 0.20 -9.72 15.74
CA VAL A 33 0.34 -8.99 17.02
C VAL A 33 1.10 -9.79 18.08
N ASP A 34 1.08 -11.12 17.98
CA ASP A 34 1.77 -12.04 18.90
C ASP A 34 3.19 -12.39 18.43
N SER A 35 3.67 -11.79 17.33
CA SER A 35 5.00 -12.05 16.81
C SER A 35 6.09 -11.52 17.74
N THR A 36 7.09 -12.36 18.01
CA THR A 36 8.26 -11.98 18.80
C THR A 36 9.11 -10.94 18.06
N PRO A 37 9.89 -10.09 18.76
CA PRO A 37 10.79 -9.15 18.09
C PRO A 37 11.77 -9.81 17.11
N LEU A 38 12.21 -11.03 17.42
CA LEU A 38 13.08 -11.80 16.53
C LEU A 38 12.37 -12.17 15.22
N GLN A 39 11.13 -12.67 15.29
CA GLN A 39 10.33 -12.98 14.10
C GLN A 39 10.08 -11.73 13.25
N LEU A 40 9.73 -10.60 13.88
CA LEU A 40 9.52 -9.35 13.18
C LEU A 40 10.78 -8.88 12.44
N GLN A 41 11.95 -8.99 13.07
CA GLN A 41 13.21 -8.62 12.44
C GLN A 41 13.59 -9.58 11.30
N LEU A 42 13.33 -10.89 11.45
CA LEU A 42 13.54 -11.87 10.39
C LEU A 42 12.67 -11.56 9.17
N ASN A 43 11.41 -11.19 9.38
CA ASN A 43 10.50 -10.77 8.31
C ASN A 43 11.04 -9.54 7.58
N ILE A 44 11.48 -8.50 8.32
CA ILE A 44 12.12 -7.33 7.71
C ILE A 44 13.32 -7.75 6.86
N ASN A 45 14.27 -8.50 7.44
CA ASN A 45 15.48 -8.92 6.75
C ASN A 45 15.18 -9.72 5.48
N PHE A 46 14.21 -10.64 5.56
CA PHE A 46 13.75 -11.42 4.42
C PHE A 46 13.23 -10.50 3.32
N GLY A 47 12.24 -9.65 3.61
CA GLY A 47 11.64 -8.79 2.57
C GLY A 47 12.65 -7.84 1.93
N CYS A 48 13.56 -7.25 2.72
CA CYS A 48 14.64 -6.43 2.18
C CYS A 48 15.56 -7.23 1.24
N SER A 49 15.90 -8.47 1.61
CA SER A 49 16.73 -9.35 0.77
C SER A 49 16.04 -9.79 -0.52
N GLN A 50 14.71 -9.79 -0.55
CA GLN A 50 13.88 -10.12 -1.72
C GLN A 50 13.50 -8.90 -2.56
N GLY A 51 14.21 -7.77 -2.39
CA GLY A 51 14.07 -6.60 -3.26
C GLY A 51 13.01 -5.58 -2.82
N VAL A 52 12.46 -5.68 -1.61
CA VAL A 52 11.68 -4.58 -1.03
C VAL A 52 12.62 -3.43 -0.67
N ASP A 53 12.25 -2.19 -1.02
CA ASP A 53 13.02 -1.00 -0.64
C ASP A 53 12.84 -0.65 0.84
N CYS A 54 13.75 -1.16 1.66
CA CYS A 54 13.72 -0.93 3.09
C CYS A 54 14.23 0.45 3.53
N ARG A 55 14.65 1.34 2.63
CA ARG A 55 15.00 2.73 3.00
C ARG A 55 13.81 3.48 3.57
N ALA A 56 12.59 3.14 3.14
CA ALA A 56 11.36 3.76 3.64
C ALA A 56 11.16 3.57 5.15
N ILE A 57 11.65 2.48 5.75
CA ILE A 57 11.51 2.18 7.18
C ILE A 57 12.75 2.55 8.01
N GLN A 58 13.80 3.09 7.38
CA GLN A 58 14.98 3.59 8.10
C GLN A 58 14.73 5.00 8.65
N PRO A 59 15.51 5.48 9.64
CA PRO A 59 15.43 6.86 10.11
C PRO A 59 15.44 7.87 8.95
N GLY A 60 14.45 8.77 8.92
CA GLY A 60 14.26 9.75 7.85
C GLY A 60 13.48 9.23 6.62
N GLY A 61 13.17 7.94 6.57
CA GLY A 61 12.32 7.34 5.55
C GLY A 61 10.83 7.67 5.73
N SER A 62 10.07 7.60 4.63
CA SER A 62 8.65 7.95 4.57
C SER A 62 7.74 7.09 5.46
N CYS A 63 8.18 5.88 5.80
CA CYS A 63 7.43 4.89 6.56
C CYS A 63 8.14 4.52 7.88
N PHE A 64 9.05 5.39 8.35
CA PHE A 64 9.74 5.20 9.62
C PHE A 64 8.79 5.36 10.81
N ASN A 65 7.83 6.29 10.73
CA ASN A 65 6.91 6.58 11.82
C ASN A 65 5.55 5.89 11.62
N PRO A 66 4.97 5.28 12.67
CA PRO A 66 5.53 5.17 14.03
C PRO A 66 6.75 4.23 14.09
N ASN A 67 7.78 4.63 14.84
CA ASN A 67 9.00 3.84 15.03
C ASN A 67 8.73 2.65 15.95
N LYS A 68 8.12 1.62 15.36
CA LYS A 68 7.73 0.38 16.01
C LYS A 68 8.07 -0.78 15.08
N LEU A 69 8.74 -1.79 15.62
CA LEU A 69 9.22 -2.92 14.84
C LEU A 69 8.10 -3.65 14.09
N ILE A 70 6.93 -3.82 14.72
CA ILE A 70 5.76 -4.44 14.10
C ILE A 70 5.20 -3.64 12.91
N ASN A 71 5.28 -2.31 12.96
CA ASN A 71 4.85 -1.42 11.89
C ASN A 71 5.83 -1.51 10.70
N HIS A 72 7.13 -1.51 10.97
CA HIS A 72 8.15 -1.70 9.94
C HIS A 72 8.02 -3.07 9.27
N ALA A 73 7.86 -4.14 10.05
CA ALA A 73 7.63 -5.48 9.52
C ALA A 73 6.35 -5.55 8.68
N SER A 74 5.24 -4.98 9.14
CA SER A 74 3.98 -4.94 8.38
C SER A 74 4.14 -4.21 7.05
N TYR A 75 4.86 -3.09 7.02
CA TYR A 75 5.17 -2.38 5.79
C TYR A 75 5.96 -3.25 4.81
N VAL A 76 7.07 -3.84 5.26
CA VAL A 76 7.94 -4.65 4.39
C VAL A 76 7.18 -5.86 3.84
N MET A 77 6.39 -6.54 4.67
CA MET A 77 5.60 -7.72 4.26
C MET A 77 4.45 -7.35 3.31
N SER A 78 3.80 -6.20 3.53
CA SER A 78 2.83 -5.66 2.58
C SER A 78 3.47 -5.31 1.24
N ALA A 79 4.65 -4.70 1.24
CA ALA A 79 5.38 -4.35 0.02
C ALA A 79 5.84 -5.61 -0.74
N TYR A 80 6.36 -6.61 -0.02
CA TYR A 80 6.71 -7.91 -0.60
C TYR A 80 5.52 -8.56 -1.30
N TYR A 81 4.37 -8.64 -0.62
CA TYR A 81 3.14 -9.19 -1.20
C TYR A 81 2.73 -8.49 -2.51
N GLN A 82 2.82 -7.16 -2.54
CA GLN A 82 2.46 -6.38 -3.73
C GLN A 82 3.41 -6.62 -4.90
N THR A 83 4.69 -6.86 -4.63
CA THR A 83 5.70 -7.10 -5.67
C THR A 83 5.84 -8.58 -6.05
N HIS A 84 5.33 -9.51 -5.23
CA HIS A 84 5.47 -10.96 -5.41
C HIS A 84 4.13 -11.64 -5.72
N GLY A 85 3.38 -11.08 -6.67
CA GLY A 85 2.22 -11.74 -7.26
C GLY A 85 0.94 -11.74 -6.41
N ARG A 86 0.94 -11.07 -5.25
CA ARG A 86 -0.26 -10.89 -4.40
C ARG A 86 -0.94 -12.21 -3.99
N THR A 87 -0.16 -13.27 -3.79
CA THR A 87 -0.69 -14.58 -3.38
C THR A 87 -0.78 -14.71 -1.85
N GLN A 88 -1.55 -15.67 -1.36
CA GLN A 88 -1.68 -15.92 0.08
C GLN A 88 -0.34 -16.40 0.68
N GLU A 89 0.45 -17.14 -0.08
CA GLU A 89 1.79 -17.61 0.28
C GLU A 89 2.73 -16.44 0.49
N ALA A 90 2.59 -15.38 -0.31
CA ALA A 90 3.35 -14.14 -0.14
C ALA A 90 2.92 -13.32 1.09
N CYS A 91 1.94 -13.77 1.89
CA CYS A 91 1.65 -13.24 3.23
C CYS A 91 2.11 -14.19 4.37
N LYS A 92 2.71 -15.35 4.06
CA LYS A 92 3.13 -16.34 5.05
C LYS A 92 4.66 -16.31 5.19
N PHE A 93 5.15 -15.70 6.27
CA PHE A 93 6.57 -15.47 6.56
C PHE A 93 6.94 -16.01 7.93
#